data_AF-A0A953EBJ7-F1
#
_entry.id   AF-A0A953EBJ7-F1
#
_cell.length_a   1.000
_cell.length_b   1.000
_cell.length_c   1.000
_cell.angle_alpha   90.00
_cell.angle_beta   90.00
_cell.angle_gamma   90.00
#
_symmetry.space_group_name_H-M   'P 1'
#
loop_
_entity.id
_entity.type
_entity.pdbx_description
1 polymer ?
#
loop_
_entity_poly.entity_id
_entity_poly.type
_entity_poly.pdbx_seq_one_letter_code
_entity_poly.pdbx_strand_id
1 'polypeptide(L)'
;LIGAEGQFGLDPALWSLVHEWRISLVLPAVLLFRHRPLLLLALGLPLQGLAFAGGVDPGRTMLGPHLHSTLVATLYFSGAFTAGAALALGGARLRLEEQARLAAWVALLGCVWLQSDLAYIGGSLLLILLARDGGRLPRMLVAPVPRFLGRISYSLYLVHMSVLAFAAHATHGWLPPWVALSLGALASLPVAALFHAFVEVPSHRLSRRIGRRGTRPAVFGAQLSSSMSQYR
;
A
#
# COMPACT_ATOMS: atom_id res chain seq x y z
N LEU A 1 17.03 -1.20 17.31
CA LEU A 1 16.30 -1.86 16.19
C LEU A 1 16.82 -1.28 14.90
N ILE A 2 17.12 -2.08 13.87
CA ILE A 2 17.44 -1.54 12.54
C ILE A 2 16.26 -0.64 12.14
N GLY A 3 16.48 0.67 11.96
CA GLY A 3 15.36 1.60 11.74
C GLY A 3 15.17 2.74 12.75
N ALA A 4 15.76 2.62 13.94
CA ALA A 4 15.41 3.47 15.10
C ALA A 4 16.17 4.81 15.19
N GLU A 5 17.29 4.95 14.48
CA GLU A 5 18.11 6.16 14.55
C GLU A 5 17.70 7.11 13.42
N GLY A 6 17.54 8.40 13.73
CA GLY A 6 17.07 9.46 12.82
C GLY A 6 17.98 9.75 11.61
N GLN A 7 18.78 8.77 11.17
CA GLN A 7 19.73 8.84 10.06
C GLN A 7 19.18 8.24 8.75
N PHE A 8 17.86 7.99 8.63
CA PHE A 8 17.21 7.57 7.37
C PHE A 8 17.05 8.72 6.35
N GLY A 9 18.00 9.66 6.31
CA GLY A 9 17.99 10.73 5.32
C GLY A 9 18.16 10.23 3.87
N LEU A 10 18.72 9.03 3.69
CA LEU A 10 19.06 8.47 2.37
C LEU A 10 18.02 7.47 1.82
N ASP A 11 17.20 6.88 2.69
CA ASP A 11 16.14 5.94 2.30
C ASP A 11 14.95 6.02 3.27
N PRO A 12 14.08 7.05 3.11
CA PRO A 12 12.86 7.17 3.90
C PRO A 12 11.80 6.13 3.49
N ALA A 13 12.03 5.26 2.50
CA ALA A 13 11.09 4.19 2.22
C ALA A 13 11.14 3.10 3.30
N LEU A 14 12.33 2.87 3.89
CA LEU A 14 12.54 1.80 4.86
C LEU A 14 11.62 1.89 6.09
N TRP A 15 11.28 3.09 6.54
CA TRP A 15 10.48 3.22 7.77
C TRP A 15 9.07 2.67 7.59
N SER A 16 8.40 2.96 6.47
CA SER A 16 7.05 2.43 6.20
C SER A 16 7.09 1.00 5.66
N LEU A 17 8.17 0.58 4.98
CA LEU A 17 8.36 -0.79 4.51
C LEU A 17 8.27 -1.83 5.65
N VAL A 18 8.82 -1.51 6.82
CA VAL A 18 8.74 -2.38 8.00
C VAL A 18 7.29 -2.61 8.43
N HIS A 19 6.45 -1.57 8.39
CA HIS A 19 5.03 -1.67 8.72
C HIS A 19 4.26 -2.46 7.65
N GLU A 20 4.53 -2.18 6.37
CA GLU A 20 3.94 -2.90 5.24
C GLU A 20 4.24 -4.39 5.29
N TRP A 21 5.49 -4.78 5.57
CA TRP A 21 5.89 -6.17 5.68
C TRP A 21 5.16 -6.89 6.82
N ARG A 22 5.07 -6.27 8.00
CA ARG A 22 4.34 -6.82 9.16
C ARG A 22 2.87 -7.05 8.86
N ILE A 23 2.21 -6.06 8.25
CA ILE A 23 0.78 -6.16 7.90
C ILE A 23 0.57 -7.19 6.78
N SER A 24 1.50 -7.27 5.83
CA SER A 24 1.44 -8.23 4.71
C SER A 24 1.44 -9.69 5.16
N LEU A 25 2.09 -10.01 6.29
CA LEU A 25 2.03 -11.35 6.89
C LEU A 25 0.61 -11.74 7.33
N VAL A 26 -0.24 -10.76 7.66
CA VAL A 26 -1.62 -10.96 8.12
C VAL A 26 -2.62 -10.94 6.95
N LEU A 27 -2.25 -10.41 5.77
CA LEU A 27 -3.13 -10.30 4.61
C LEU A 27 -3.81 -11.62 4.19
N PRO A 28 -3.19 -12.81 4.25
CA PRO A 28 -3.90 -14.05 3.96
C PRO A 28 -5.11 -14.30 4.87
N ALA A 29 -5.01 -13.91 6.15
CA ALA A 29 -6.10 -14.05 7.12
C ALA A 29 -7.27 -13.09 6.82
N VAL A 30 -7.00 -11.95 6.17
CA VAL A 30 -8.05 -11.01 5.72
C VAL A 30 -9.06 -11.68 4.79
N LEU A 31 -8.63 -12.67 4.00
CA LEU A 31 -9.52 -13.44 3.10
C LEU A 31 -10.57 -14.27 3.85
N LEU A 32 -10.34 -14.63 5.11
CA LEU A 32 -11.34 -15.31 5.95
C LEU A 32 -12.60 -14.45 6.14
N PHE A 33 -12.47 -13.14 6.02
CA PHE A 33 -13.55 -12.18 6.20
C PHE A 33 -14.16 -11.70 4.88
N ARG A 34 -13.87 -12.36 3.75
CA ARG A 34 -14.37 -11.96 2.41
C ARG A 34 -15.90 -11.80 2.31
N HIS A 35 -16.65 -12.53 3.14
CA HIS A 35 -18.13 -12.44 3.20
C HIS A 35 -18.64 -11.51 4.31
N ARG A 36 -17.75 -10.98 5.14
CA ARG A 36 -18.07 -10.09 6.27
C ARG A 36 -17.05 -8.94 6.36
N PRO A 37 -16.94 -8.09 5.32
CA PRO A 37 -15.94 -7.02 5.29
C PRO A 37 -16.12 -6.00 6.43
N LEU A 38 -17.34 -5.83 6.96
CA LEU A 38 -17.58 -4.99 8.13
C LEU A 38 -16.89 -5.51 9.40
N LEU A 39 -16.68 -6.83 9.53
CA LEU A 39 -15.90 -7.37 10.65
C LEU A 39 -14.41 -7.00 10.55
N LEU A 40 -13.85 -6.84 9.34
CA LEU A 40 -12.48 -6.35 9.19
C LEU A 40 -12.35 -4.92 9.72
N LEU A 41 -13.33 -4.06 9.44
CA LEU A 41 -13.39 -2.71 9.98
C LEU A 41 -13.52 -2.74 11.51
N ALA A 42 -14.44 -3.56 12.02
CA ALA A 42 -14.65 -3.72 13.46
C ALA A 42 -13.43 -4.25 14.21
N LEU A 43 -12.51 -4.97 13.53
CA LEU A 43 -11.26 -5.42 14.10
C LEU A 43 -10.14 -4.37 13.98
N GLY A 44 -10.02 -3.70 12.83
CA GLY A 44 -8.90 -2.77 12.59
C GLY A 44 -9.07 -1.38 13.19
N LEU A 45 -10.28 -0.83 13.21
CA LEU A 45 -10.52 0.52 13.74
C LEU A 45 -10.23 0.61 15.25
N PRO A 46 -10.62 -0.37 16.09
CA PRO A 46 -10.23 -0.36 17.50
C PRO A 46 -8.72 -0.48 17.70
N LEU A 47 -7.99 -1.24 16.87
CA LEU A 47 -6.53 -1.33 16.95
C LEU A 47 -5.87 0.02 16.65
N GLN A 48 -6.39 0.75 15.66
CA GLN A 48 -5.96 2.12 15.39
C GLN A 48 -6.31 3.05 16.58
N GLY A 49 -7.50 2.92 17.17
CA GLY A 49 -7.91 3.65 18.38
C GLY A 49 -7.03 3.37 19.61
N LEU A 50 -6.61 2.13 19.80
CA LEU A 50 -5.65 1.76 20.84
C LEU A 50 -4.27 2.37 20.58
N ALA A 51 -3.87 2.51 19.33
CA ALA A 51 -2.62 3.20 18.99
C ALA A 51 -2.66 4.70 19.35
N PHE A 52 -3.81 5.35 19.13
CA PHE A 52 -4.04 6.72 19.62
C PHE A 52 -3.95 6.81 21.14
N ALA A 53 -4.62 5.90 21.86
CA ALA A 53 -4.53 5.84 23.32
C ALA A 53 -3.10 5.57 23.81
N GLY A 54 -2.29 4.89 23.01
CA GLY A 54 -0.86 4.67 23.22
C GLY A 54 0.04 5.87 22.89
N GLY A 55 -0.52 7.03 22.52
CA GLY A 55 0.21 8.27 22.30
C GLY A 55 0.75 8.47 20.88
N VAL A 56 0.21 7.76 19.87
CA VAL A 56 0.57 8.00 18.47
C VAL A 56 0.03 9.34 17.99
N ASP A 57 0.92 10.16 17.40
CA ASP A 57 0.59 11.43 16.76
C ASP A 57 0.46 11.23 15.22
N PRO A 58 -0.75 11.40 14.64
CA PRO A 58 -0.99 11.29 13.20
C PRO A 58 -0.21 12.25 12.29
N GLY A 59 0.48 13.24 12.84
CA GLY A 59 1.33 14.14 12.04
C GLY A 59 2.80 13.71 12.01
N ARG A 60 3.19 12.73 12.84
CA ARG A 60 4.60 12.44 13.14
C ARG A 60 4.89 10.95 13.29
N THR A 61 4.00 10.07 12.81
CA THR A 61 4.16 8.63 13.01
C THR A 61 5.31 8.11 12.16
N MET A 62 6.35 7.60 12.82
CA MET A 62 7.52 6.96 12.19
C MET A 62 7.94 5.71 12.97
N LEU A 63 9.01 5.05 12.54
CA LEU A 63 9.65 4.00 13.34
C LEU A 63 10.12 4.59 14.68
N GLY A 64 9.58 4.07 15.78
CA GLY A 64 9.99 4.48 17.12
C GLY A 64 11.33 3.88 17.54
N PRO A 65 12.00 4.44 18.57
CA PRO A 65 13.31 3.97 19.03
C PRO A 65 13.26 2.57 19.65
N HIS A 66 12.08 2.14 20.08
CA HIS A 66 11.85 0.90 20.82
C HIS A 66 10.88 -0.03 20.08
N LEU A 67 10.90 -1.31 20.42
CA LEU A 67 10.05 -2.31 19.78
C LEU A 67 8.58 -2.00 19.98
N HIS A 68 8.19 -1.65 21.21
CA HIS A 68 6.81 -1.34 21.55
C HIS A 68 6.28 -0.17 20.73
N SER A 69 6.99 0.96 20.64
CA SER A 69 6.54 2.14 19.89
C SER A 69 6.42 1.85 18.40
N THR A 70 7.32 1.03 17.86
CA THR A 70 7.25 0.56 16.47
C THR A 70 6.04 -0.36 16.22
N LEU A 71 5.69 -1.21 17.19
CA LEU A 71 4.52 -2.08 17.08
C LEU A 71 3.22 -1.27 17.18
N VAL A 72 3.14 -0.30 18.10
CA VAL A 72 2.00 0.61 18.23
C VAL A 72 1.80 1.43 16.94
N ALA A 73 2.86 1.92 16.30
CA ALA A 73 2.77 2.54 14.97
C ALA A 73 2.24 1.58 13.89
N THR A 74 2.57 0.29 13.97
CA THR A 74 2.01 -0.73 13.04
C THR A 74 0.51 -0.92 13.27
N LEU A 75 0.06 -0.91 14.53
CA LEU A 75 -1.37 -0.97 14.88
C LEU A 75 -2.12 0.27 14.36
N TYR A 76 -1.50 1.45 14.43
CA TYR A 76 -2.05 2.67 13.87
C TYR A 76 -2.37 2.53 12.37
N PHE A 77 -1.41 2.03 11.57
CA PHE A 77 -1.62 1.84 10.13
C PHE A 77 -2.59 0.70 9.78
N SER A 78 -2.83 -0.25 10.70
CA SER A 78 -3.73 -1.37 10.44
C SER A 78 -5.14 -0.93 10.05
N GLY A 79 -5.63 0.20 10.56
CA GLY A 79 -6.93 0.78 10.20
C GLY A 79 -7.04 1.12 8.71
N ALA A 80 -5.97 1.65 8.11
CA ALA A 80 -5.93 1.95 6.67
C ALA A 80 -6.01 0.66 5.84
N PHE A 81 -5.28 -0.37 6.24
CA PHE A 81 -5.25 -1.66 5.54
C PHE A 81 -6.57 -2.42 5.67
N THR A 82 -7.19 -2.45 6.85
CA THR A 82 -8.50 -3.08 7.02
C THR A 82 -9.60 -2.31 6.29
N ALA A 83 -9.54 -0.97 6.27
CA ALA A 83 -10.48 -0.15 5.50
C ALA A 83 -10.35 -0.38 3.99
N GLY A 84 -9.12 -0.33 3.46
CA GLY A 84 -8.84 -0.64 2.06
C GLY A 84 -9.25 -2.07 1.69
N ALA A 85 -8.96 -3.05 2.54
CA ALA A 85 -9.35 -4.43 2.32
C ALA A 85 -10.87 -4.64 2.38
N ALA A 86 -11.57 -4.01 3.33
CA ALA A 86 -13.02 -4.05 3.44
C ALA A 86 -13.68 -3.45 2.19
N LEU A 87 -13.16 -2.34 1.66
CA LEU A 87 -13.60 -1.78 0.38
C LEU A 87 -13.33 -2.75 -0.78
N ALA A 88 -12.13 -3.34 -0.84
CA ALA A 88 -11.76 -4.26 -1.91
C ALA A 88 -12.64 -5.51 -1.94
N LEU A 89 -12.90 -6.11 -0.76
CA LEU A 89 -13.73 -7.30 -0.58
C LEU A 89 -15.23 -6.99 -0.63
N GLY A 90 -15.61 -5.74 -0.31
CA GLY A 90 -16.95 -5.23 -0.50
C GLY A 90 -17.32 -5.30 -1.98
N GLY A 91 -18.24 -6.21 -2.33
CA GLY A 91 -18.66 -6.45 -3.72
C GLY A 91 -19.61 -5.39 -4.29
N ALA A 92 -20.07 -4.44 -3.46
CA ALA A 92 -20.98 -3.39 -3.90
C ALA A 92 -20.25 -2.43 -4.87
N ARG A 93 -20.70 -2.39 -6.12
CA ARG A 93 -20.34 -1.31 -7.04
C ARG A 93 -21.16 -0.10 -6.63
N LEU A 94 -20.48 0.91 -6.10
CA LEU A 94 -21.11 2.18 -5.78
C LEU A 94 -21.16 3.02 -7.06
N ARG A 95 -22.32 3.55 -7.37
CA ARG A 95 -22.51 4.55 -8.42
C ARG A 95 -22.94 5.84 -7.74
N LEU A 96 -22.01 6.76 -7.66
CA LEU A 96 -22.16 8.07 -7.06
C LEU A 96 -22.93 8.98 -8.02
N GLU A 97 -23.86 9.71 -7.44
CA GLU A 97 -24.48 10.85 -8.09
C GLU A 97 -23.43 11.93 -8.39
N GLU A 98 -23.73 12.84 -9.32
CA GLU A 98 -22.79 13.88 -9.72
C GLU A 98 -22.38 14.79 -8.57
N GLN A 99 -23.33 15.16 -7.71
CA GLN A 99 -23.07 15.98 -6.52
C GLN A 99 -22.16 15.25 -5.52
N ALA A 100 -22.43 13.97 -5.26
CA ALA A 100 -21.60 13.15 -4.38
C ALA A 100 -20.18 12.96 -4.94
N ARG A 101 -20.05 12.82 -6.26
CA ARG A 101 -18.75 12.73 -6.93
C ARG A 101 -17.96 14.04 -6.82
N LEU A 102 -18.60 15.19 -7.03
CA LEU A 102 -17.96 16.49 -6.86
C LEU A 102 -17.53 16.72 -5.41
N ALA A 103 -18.41 16.40 -4.45
CA ALA A 103 -18.10 16.47 -3.02
C ALA A 103 -16.91 15.57 -2.66
N ALA A 104 -16.82 14.36 -3.22
CA ALA A 104 -15.69 13.46 -3.01
C ALA A 104 -14.38 14.03 -3.56
N TRP A 105 -14.40 14.70 -4.72
CA TRP A 105 -13.20 15.39 -5.25
C TRP A 105 -12.78 16.56 -4.37
N VAL A 106 -13.72 17.38 -3.91
CA VAL A 106 -13.44 18.50 -3.00
C VAL A 106 -12.88 17.98 -1.67
N ALA A 107 -13.49 16.94 -1.11
CA ALA A 107 -13.01 16.29 0.11
C ALA A 107 -11.61 15.69 -0.08
N LEU A 108 -11.33 15.06 -1.22
CA LEU A 108 -10.00 14.54 -1.54
C LEU A 108 -8.95 15.66 -1.55
N LEU A 109 -9.25 16.80 -2.19
CA LEU A 109 -8.33 17.95 -2.21
C LEU A 109 -8.13 18.53 -0.80
N GLY A 110 -9.20 18.60 0.00
CA GLY A 110 -9.13 18.98 1.41
C GLY A 110 -8.24 18.03 2.21
N CYS A 111 -8.37 16.71 2.00
CA CYS A 111 -7.52 15.71 2.64
C CYS A 111 -6.03 15.92 2.30
N VAL A 112 -5.70 16.21 1.03
CA VAL A 112 -4.32 16.51 0.60
C VAL A 112 -3.80 17.79 1.27
N TRP A 113 -4.65 18.79 1.44
CA TRP A 113 -4.28 20.06 2.07
C TRP A 113 -3.94 19.93 3.57
N LEU A 114 -4.61 19.01 4.27
CA LEU A 114 -4.46 18.86 5.72
C LEU A 114 -3.12 18.27 6.17
N GLN A 115 -2.35 17.65 5.26
CA GLN A 115 -0.98 17.16 5.52
C GLN A 115 -0.88 16.25 6.78
N SER A 116 -1.89 15.41 7.03
CA SER A 116 -1.91 14.46 8.16
C SER A 116 -2.13 13.03 7.69
N ASP A 117 -1.61 12.06 8.45
CA ASP A 117 -1.73 10.64 8.11
C ASP A 117 -3.18 10.20 7.94
N LEU A 118 -4.07 10.64 8.84
CA LEU A 118 -5.51 10.36 8.75
C LEU A 118 -6.14 10.97 7.50
N ALA A 119 -5.73 12.17 7.11
CA ALA A 119 -6.23 12.81 5.91
C ALA A 119 -5.76 12.05 4.66
N TYR A 120 -4.51 11.58 4.63
CA TYR A 120 -4.01 10.72 3.54
C TYR A 120 -4.73 9.37 3.46
N ILE A 121 -5.06 8.76 4.61
CA ILE A 121 -5.88 7.54 4.66
C ILE A 121 -7.27 7.83 4.08
N GLY A 122 -7.95 8.87 4.58
CA GLY A 122 -9.27 9.28 4.11
C GLY A 122 -9.30 9.60 2.60
N GLY A 123 -8.33 10.39 2.14
CA GLY A 123 -8.16 10.72 0.73
C GLY A 123 -7.91 9.48 -0.14
N SER A 124 -7.09 8.54 0.33
CA SER A 124 -6.86 7.28 -0.38
C SER A 124 -8.13 6.44 -0.49
N LEU A 125 -8.94 6.37 0.57
CA LEU A 125 -10.24 5.67 0.55
C LEU A 125 -11.22 6.34 -0.42
N LEU A 126 -11.30 7.68 -0.41
CA LEU A 126 -12.11 8.45 -1.37
C LEU A 126 -11.65 8.19 -2.81
N LEU A 127 -10.35 8.15 -3.07
CA LEU A 127 -9.80 7.86 -4.38
C LEU A 127 -10.17 6.44 -4.84
N ILE A 128 -10.12 5.44 -3.95
CA ILE A 128 -10.57 4.07 -4.24
C ILE A 128 -12.07 4.05 -4.59
N LEU A 129 -12.90 4.77 -3.85
CA LEU A 129 -14.34 4.88 -4.12
C LEU A 129 -14.61 5.52 -5.49
N LEU A 130 -13.94 6.64 -5.80
CA LEU A 130 -14.01 7.30 -7.11
C LEU A 130 -13.52 6.39 -8.24
N ALA A 131 -12.49 5.57 -8.00
CA ALA A 131 -11.98 4.60 -8.96
C ALA A 131 -12.96 3.44 -9.22
N ARG A 132 -13.97 3.23 -8.36
CA ARG A 132 -15.02 2.22 -8.51
C ARG A 132 -16.33 2.74 -9.10
N ASP A 133 -16.51 4.07 -9.15
CA ASP A 133 -17.73 4.78 -9.58
C ASP A 133 -18.16 4.57 -11.05
N GLY A 134 -17.36 3.85 -11.86
CA GLY A 134 -17.64 3.68 -13.30
C GLY A 134 -17.53 4.98 -14.12
N GLY A 135 -17.05 6.07 -13.52
CA GLY A 135 -16.87 7.37 -14.17
C GLY A 135 -15.67 7.45 -15.14
N ARG A 136 -15.15 8.67 -15.34
CA ARG A 136 -13.95 8.91 -16.19
C ARG A 136 -12.67 8.39 -15.54
N LEU A 137 -12.55 8.52 -14.22
CA LEU A 137 -11.35 8.15 -13.47
C LEU A 137 -10.92 6.68 -13.68
N PRO A 138 -11.77 5.65 -13.49
CA PRO A 138 -11.36 4.27 -13.76
C PRO A 138 -10.85 4.04 -15.18
N ARG A 139 -11.44 4.70 -16.19
CA ARG A 139 -10.97 4.61 -17.58
C ARG A 139 -9.58 5.23 -17.76
N MET A 140 -9.34 6.37 -17.11
CA MET A 140 -8.02 7.01 -17.11
C MET A 140 -6.96 6.16 -16.40
N LEU A 141 -7.31 5.53 -15.27
CA LEU A 141 -6.38 4.70 -14.49
C LEU A 141 -5.92 3.43 -15.23
N VAL A 142 -6.70 2.94 -16.20
CA VAL A 142 -6.37 1.75 -17.00
C VAL A 142 -5.64 2.11 -18.31
N ALA A 143 -5.47 3.40 -18.62
CA ALA A 143 -4.69 3.88 -19.76
C ALA A 143 -3.21 3.41 -19.68
N PRO A 144 -2.48 3.34 -20.82
CA PRO A 144 -1.15 2.73 -20.85
C PRO A 144 -0.13 3.40 -19.94
N VAL A 145 -0.16 4.74 -19.83
CA VAL A 145 0.80 5.50 -19.02
C VAL A 145 0.58 5.28 -17.51
N PRO A 146 -0.63 5.51 -16.93
CA PRO A 146 -0.89 5.17 -15.53
C PRO A 146 -0.66 3.69 -15.21
N ARG A 147 -0.99 2.79 -16.14
CA ARG A 147 -0.72 1.36 -15.97
C ARG A 147 0.78 1.04 -15.99
N PHE A 148 1.59 1.74 -16.78
CA PHE A 148 3.06 1.61 -16.73
C PHE A 148 3.61 2.13 -15.41
N LEU A 149 3.23 3.35 -15.02
CA LEU A 149 3.65 3.94 -13.74
C LEU A 149 3.25 3.08 -12.55
N GLY A 150 2.03 2.54 -12.55
CA GLY A 150 1.56 1.61 -11.52
C GLY A 150 2.29 0.26 -11.49
N ARG A 151 2.90 -0.17 -12.60
CA ARG A 151 3.75 -1.39 -12.61
C ARG A 151 5.11 -1.15 -11.96
N ILE A 152 5.69 0.03 -12.16
CA ILE A 152 7.01 0.37 -11.60
C ILE A 152 6.91 1.15 -10.29
N SER A 153 5.70 1.38 -9.75
CA SER A 153 5.48 2.30 -8.62
C SER A 153 6.20 1.85 -7.35
N TYR A 154 6.22 0.55 -7.06
CA TYR A 154 6.95 0.00 -5.92
C TYR A 154 8.45 0.19 -6.06
N SER A 155 9.01 -0.16 -7.23
CA SER A 155 10.42 0.11 -7.55
C SER A 155 10.77 1.60 -7.48
N LEU A 156 9.89 2.47 -8.00
CA LEU A 156 10.07 3.92 -7.95
C LEU A 156 10.08 4.43 -6.51
N TYR A 157 9.13 3.97 -5.71
CA TYR A 157 9.05 4.28 -4.28
C TYR A 157 10.34 3.91 -3.53
N LEU A 158 10.98 2.77 -3.85
CA LEU A 158 12.25 2.39 -3.23
C LEU A 158 13.43 3.27 -3.66
N VAL A 159 13.56 3.56 -4.96
CA VAL A 159 14.80 4.15 -5.49
C VAL A 159 14.80 5.67 -5.60
N HIS A 160 13.62 6.32 -5.69
CA HIS A 160 13.54 7.74 -6.06
C HIS A 160 14.31 8.67 -5.10
N MET A 161 14.24 8.44 -3.79
CA MET A 161 14.95 9.28 -2.82
C MET A 161 16.46 9.10 -2.89
N SER A 162 16.95 7.88 -3.07
CA SER A 162 18.39 7.64 -3.26
C SER A 162 18.89 8.27 -4.56
N VAL A 163 18.11 8.21 -5.64
CA VAL A 163 18.43 8.87 -6.92
C VAL A 163 18.40 10.39 -6.78
N LEU A 164 17.41 10.95 -6.09
CA LEU A 164 17.31 12.39 -5.83
C LEU A 164 18.48 12.90 -4.98
N ALA A 165 18.82 12.19 -3.90
CA ALA A 165 19.96 12.52 -3.04
C ALA A 165 21.27 12.45 -3.83
N PHE A 166 21.46 11.41 -4.64
CA PHE A 166 22.61 11.28 -5.53
C PHE A 166 22.69 12.44 -6.53
N ALA A 167 21.60 12.77 -7.22
CA ALA A 167 21.56 13.87 -8.18
C ALA A 167 21.88 15.22 -7.50
N ALA A 168 21.27 15.50 -6.36
CA ALA A 168 21.51 16.72 -5.60
C ALA A 168 22.97 16.85 -5.15
N HIS A 169 23.60 15.75 -4.73
CA HIS A 169 25.00 15.74 -4.32
C HIS A 169 25.97 15.82 -5.50
N ALA A 170 25.73 15.04 -6.56
CA ALA A 170 26.61 14.97 -7.73
C ALA A 170 26.66 16.28 -8.52
N THR A 171 25.58 17.05 -8.52
CA THR A 171 25.53 18.36 -9.21
C THR A 171 25.66 19.54 -8.24
N HIS A 172 26.05 19.29 -6.98
CA HIS A 172 26.15 20.32 -5.96
C HIS A 172 27.18 21.39 -6.37
N GLY A 173 26.77 22.66 -6.39
CA GLY A 173 27.61 23.79 -6.81
C GLY A 173 27.67 24.02 -8.33
N TRP A 174 27.17 23.08 -9.14
CA TRP A 174 27.17 23.17 -10.61
C TRP A 174 25.79 23.56 -11.16
N LEU A 175 24.74 23.00 -10.55
CA LEU A 175 23.35 23.27 -10.93
C LEU A 175 22.55 23.85 -9.74
N PRO A 176 21.57 24.73 -10.01
CA PRO A 176 20.58 25.11 -9.01
C PRO A 176 19.85 23.87 -8.44
N PRO A 177 19.50 23.85 -7.14
CA PRO A 177 18.89 22.68 -6.51
C PRO A 177 17.62 22.18 -7.19
N TRP A 178 16.75 23.08 -7.68
CA TRP A 178 15.53 22.69 -8.37
C TRP A 178 15.80 21.96 -9.70
N VAL A 179 16.89 22.31 -10.42
CA VAL A 179 17.30 21.62 -11.66
C VAL A 179 17.76 20.22 -11.29
N ALA A 180 18.64 20.12 -10.29
CA ALA A 180 19.19 18.86 -9.81
C ALA A 180 18.08 17.89 -9.39
N LEU A 181 17.10 18.38 -8.62
CA LEU A 181 15.95 17.58 -8.18
C LEU A 181 15.04 17.19 -9.35
N SER A 182 14.82 18.07 -10.33
CA SER A 182 14.01 17.75 -11.51
C SER A 182 14.68 16.67 -12.37
N LEU A 183 15.99 16.79 -12.59
CA LEU A 183 16.78 15.77 -13.29
C LEU A 183 16.80 14.45 -12.52
N GLY A 184 16.97 14.50 -11.19
CA GLY A 184 16.90 13.32 -10.34
C GLY A 184 15.53 12.64 -10.38
N ALA A 185 14.43 13.41 -10.35
CA ALA A 185 13.07 12.90 -10.47
C ALA A 185 12.85 12.24 -11.84
N LEU A 186 13.30 12.86 -12.93
CA LEU A 186 13.22 12.26 -14.27
C LEU A 186 14.10 11.01 -14.40
N ALA A 187 15.29 11.02 -13.83
CA ALA A 187 16.21 9.88 -13.80
C ALA A 187 15.68 8.72 -12.94
N SER A 188 14.84 8.99 -11.93
CA SER A 188 14.24 7.95 -11.10
C SER A 188 13.32 7.02 -11.91
N LEU A 189 12.69 7.50 -12.99
CA LEU A 189 11.81 6.68 -13.85
C LEU A 189 12.55 5.52 -14.56
N PRO A 190 13.63 5.75 -15.34
CA PRO A 190 14.39 4.67 -15.94
C PRO A 190 15.08 3.80 -14.89
N VAL A 191 15.60 4.37 -13.81
CA VAL A 191 16.22 3.58 -12.72
C VAL A 191 15.19 2.64 -12.07
N ALA A 192 13.97 3.12 -11.80
CA ALA A 192 12.88 2.31 -11.29
C ALA A 192 12.45 1.22 -12.28
N ALA A 193 12.41 1.53 -13.58
CA ALA A 193 12.09 0.53 -14.61
C ALA A 193 13.15 -0.58 -14.69
N LEU A 194 14.43 -0.24 -14.55
CA LEU A 194 15.53 -1.22 -14.48
C LEU A 194 15.42 -2.04 -13.19
N PHE A 195 15.23 -1.41 -12.04
CA PHE A 195 15.06 -2.11 -10.76
C PHE A 195 13.86 -3.06 -10.79
N HIS A 196 12.74 -2.63 -11.40
CA HIS A 196 11.57 -3.46 -11.60
C HIS A 196 11.89 -4.71 -12.43
N ALA A 197 12.58 -4.54 -13.56
CA ALA A 197 12.90 -5.62 -14.48
C ALA A 197 13.92 -6.62 -13.91
N PHE A 198 14.95 -6.14 -13.21
CA PHE A 198 16.10 -6.94 -12.77
C PHE A 198 16.03 -7.40 -11.30
N VAL A 199 15.24 -6.74 -10.45
CA VAL A 199 15.17 -7.06 -9.02
C VAL A 199 13.76 -7.49 -8.63
N GLU A 200 12.76 -6.65 -8.89
CA GLU A 200 11.37 -6.88 -8.45
C GLU A 200 10.75 -8.11 -9.13
N VAL A 201 10.78 -8.16 -10.47
CA VAL A 201 10.19 -9.24 -11.25
C VAL A 201 10.84 -10.60 -10.96
N PRO A 202 12.18 -10.73 -10.92
CA PRO A 202 12.84 -11.98 -10.54
C PRO A 202 12.49 -12.44 -9.12
N SER A 203 12.44 -11.51 -8.15
CA SER A 203 12.10 -11.82 -6.76
C SER A 203 10.68 -12.36 -6.63
N HIS A 204 9.71 -11.75 -7.31
CA HIS A 204 8.34 -12.26 -7.35
C HIS A 204 8.22 -13.63 -8.04
N ARG A 205 9.02 -13.89 -9.08
CA ARG A 205 9.06 -15.21 -9.73
C ARG A 205 9.62 -16.27 -8.78
N LEU A 206 10.65 -15.94 -8.01
CA LEU A 206 11.24 -16.83 -7.01
C LEU A 206 10.24 -17.16 -5.89
N SER A 207 9.55 -16.15 -5.34
CA SER A 207 8.57 -16.38 -4.26
C SER A 207 7.43 -17.31 -4.69
N ARG A 208 6.91 -17.14 -5.92
CA ARG A 208 5.86 -18.03 -6.48
C ARG A 208 6.34 -19.46 -6.69
N ARG A 209 7.61 -19.68 -7.05
CA ARG A 209 8.19 -21.03 -7.21
C ARG A 209 8.27 -21.76 -5.86
N ILE A 210 8.63 -21.05 -4.80
CA ILE A 210 8.71 -21.61 -3.44
C ILE A 210 7.30 -21.90 -2.90
N GLY A 211 6.36 -20.95 -3.02
CA GLY A 211 4.98 -21.13 -2.55
C GLY A 211 4.23 -22.29 -3.21
N ARG A 212 4.52 -22.58 -4.48
CA ARG A 212 3.96 -23.74 -5.20
C ARG A 212 4.49 -25.09 -4.72
N ARG A 213 5.66 -25.15 -4.08
CA ARG A 213 6.19 -26.40 -3.50
C ARG A 213 5.54 -26.74 -2.15
N GLY A 214 5.06 -25.73 -1.41
CA GLY A 214 4.39 -25.91 -0.11
C GLY A 214 2.88 -26.18 -0.18
N THR A 215 2.24 -25.95 -1.33
CA THR A 215 0.82 -26.23 -1.55
C THR A 215 0.65 -27.29 -2.64
N ARG A 216 1.07 -28.53 -2.34
CA ARG A 216 0.36 -29.66 -2.94
C ARG A 216 -1.07 -29.57 -2.42
N PRO A 217 -2.10 -29.39 -3.26
CA PRO A 217 -3.47 -29.47 -2.78
C PRO A 217 -3.62 -30.86 -2.17
N ALA A 218 -3.82 -30.91 -0.85
CA ALA A 218 -4.29 -32.14 -0.23
C ALA A 218 -5.59 -32.49 -0.97
N VAL A 219 -5.53 -33.58 -1.71
CA VAL A 219 -6.65 -34.19 -2.41
C VAL A 219 -7.61 -34.66 -1.32
N PHE A 220 -8.42 -33.74 -0.79
CA PHE A 220 -9.48 -34.01 0.19
C PHE A 220 -10.87 -33.88 -0.43
N GLY A 221 -10.95 -33.96 -1.76
CA GLY A 221 -12.21 -33.94 -2.53
C GLY A 221 -12.50 -35.24 -3.28
N ALA A 222 -11.56 -36.18 -3.38
CA ALA A 222 -11.73 -37.41 -4.16
C ALA A 222 -12.34 -38.59 -3.37
N GLN A 223 -12.50 -38.47 -2.04
CA GLN A 223 -13.12 -39.52 -1.22
C GLN A 223 -14.60 -39.30 -0.91
N LEU A 224 -15.19 -38.14 -1.28
CA LEU A 224 -16.62 -37.89 -1.08
C LEU A 224 -17.49 -38.30 -2.28
N SER A 225 -16.93 -38.51 -3.47
CA SER A 225 -17.71 -39.00 -4.63
C SER A 225 -17.87 -40.52 -4.65
N SER A 226 -17.05 -41.29 -3.91
CA SER A 226 -17.16 -42.76 -3.86
C SER A 226 -18.19 -43.27 -2.84
N SER A 227 -18.69 -42.42 -1.94
CA SER A 227 -19.71 -42.81 -0.93
C SER A 227 -21.16 -42.56 -1.37
N MET A 228 -21.40 -41.72 -2.39
CA MET A 228 -22.76 -41.40 -2.85
C MET A 228 -23.23 -42.23 -4.07
N SER A 229 -22.39 -43.13 -4.57
CA SER A 229 -22.74 -44.04 -5.68
C SER A 229 -23.32 -45.39 -5.20
N GLN A 230 -23.42 -45.64 -3.89
CA GLN A 230 -24.02 -46.87 -3.34
C GLN A 230 -25.51 -46.74 -2.96
N TYR A 231 -26.13 -45.60 -3.25
CA TYR A 231 -27.56 -45.33 -2.97
C TYR A 231 -28.33 -44.84 -4.22
N ARG A 232 -27.94 -45.30 -5.41
CA ARG A 232 -28.76 -45.18 -6.62
C ARG A 232 -28.95 -46.54 -7.26
#